data_AF-A0A6N8H811-F1
#
_entry.id   AF-A0A6N8H811-F1
#
_cell.length_a   1.000
_cell.length_b   1.000
_cell.length_c   1.000
_cell.angle_alpha   90.00
_cell.angle_beta   90.00
_cell.angle_gamma   90.00
#
_symmetry.space_group_name_H-M   'P 1'
#
loop_
_entity.id
_entity.type
_entity.pdbx_description
1 polymer ?
#
loop_
_entity_poly.entity_id
_entity_poly.type
_entity_poly.pdbx_seq_one_letter_code
_entity_poly.pdbx_strand_id
1 'polypeptide(L)'
;MKSIYIAIIVTTIIYGPRFYKFLKENVHKIPKVTFEQQLTAFKELGYTFNNEIDKNDLLYLYNEKDYETEPYSLMYYTWGEIADTKDKPISNNCWHFDYESIENEGDYVDIIKSLERISDGQLNFTNVQDNIDFDNETAWVSFNINGDHYKYDLTFDNDWADHALFENIQALAEKYNTTGKFTVYSLGQSVVFDFMTEAELQQFKKVTKLDLEWL
;
A
#
# COMPACT_ATOMS: atom_id res chain seq x y z
N MET A 1 -17.36 9.25 -27.37
CA MET A 1 -17.67 8.20 -28.37
C MET A 1 -16.73 7.03 -28.11
N LYS A 2 -17.29 5.83 -27.86
CA LYS A 2 -16.62 4.51 -27.75
C LYS A 2 -15.69 4.37 -26.52
N SER A 3 -15.80 3.42 -25.58
CA SER A 3 -16.48 2.12 -25.45
C SER A 3 -16.57 1.82 -23.94
N ILE A 4 -17.75 1.79 -23.31
CA ILE A 4 -18.51 0.60 -22.85
C ILE A 4 -17.85 -0.76 -23.14
N TYR A 5 -18.01 -1.70 -22.20
CA TYR A 5 -17.78 -3.15 -22.25
C TYR A 5 -16.41 -3.60 -21.74
N ILE A 6 -16.35 -3.98 -20.46
CA ILE A 6 -15.70 -5.21 -19.90
C ILE A 6 -15.70 -5.01 -18.37
N ALA A 7 -16.55 -5.76 -17.66
CA ALA A 7 -16.56 -6.04 -16.21
C ALA A 7 -17.97 -6.31 -15.64
N ILE A 8 -19.03 -6.30 -16.45
CA ILE A 8 -20.39 -6.75 -16.03
C ILE A 8 -20.80 -8.01 -16.80
N ILE A 9 -19.89 -8.99 -16.95
CA ILE A 9 -20.20 -10.23 -17.68
C ILE A 9 -20.28 -11.49 -16.81
N VAL A 10 -19.88 -11.48 -15.54
CA VAL A 10 -19.85 -12.76 -14.78
C VAL A 10 -21.05 -12.99 -13.85
N THR A 11 -21.95 -12.04 -13.60
CA THR A 11 -23.09 -12.27 -12.68
C THR A 11 -24.49 -12.14 -13.29
N THR A 12 -24.60 -11.81 -14.58
CA THR A 12 -25.89 -11.58 -15.25
C THR A 12 -26.67 -12.84 -15.62
N ILE A 13 -26.09 -14.03 -15.47
CA ILE A 13 -26.73 -15.27 -15.95
C ILE A 13 -27.66 -15.91 -14.90
N ILE A 14 -27.58 -15.55 -13.61
CA ILE A 14 -28.39 -16.22 -12.57
C ILE A 14 -29.51 -15.34 -11.99
N TYR A 15 -29.41 -14.00 -12.05
CA TYR A 15 -30.43 -13.10 -11.50
C TYR A 15 -30.85 -12.05 -12.53
N GLY A 16 -31.91 -12.35 -13.27
CA GLY A 16 -32.40 -11.55 -14.41
C GLY A 16 -32.95 -10.15 -14.07
N PRO A 17 -33.89 -9.60 -14.87
CA PRO A 17 -34.28 -8.17 -14.89
C PRO A 17 -34.75 -7.57 -13.55
N ARG A 18 -35.07 -8.40 -12.54
CA ARG A 18 -35.33 -7.96 -11.15
C ARG A 18 -34.09 -7.44 -10.43
N PHE A 19 -32.92 -8.06 -10.62
CA PHE A 19 -31.67 -7.60 -10.00
C PHE A 19 -31.17 -6.31 -10.65
N TYR A 20 -31.30 -6.21 -11.98
CA TYR A 20 -31.03 -4.98 -12.72
C TYR A 20 -31.95 -3.82 -12.29
N LYS A 21 -33.25 -4.08 -12.09
CA LYS A 21 -34.21 -3.09 -11.58
C LYS A 21 -33.91 -2.70 -10.13
N PHE A 22 -33.55 -3.66 -9.27
CA PHE A 22 -33.13 -3.41 -7.89
C PHE A 22 -31.87 -2.53 -7.82
N LEU A 23 -30.84 -2.83 -8.62
CA LEU A 23 -29.66 -1.98 -8.71
C LEU A 23 -30.02 -0.58 -9.21
N LYS A 24 -30.78 -0.45 -10.31
CA LYS A 24 -31.17 0.86 -10.84
C LYS A 24 -32.01 1.69 -9.85
N GLU A 25 -32.85 1.06 -9.03
CA GLU A 25 -33.70 1.73 -8.04
C GLU A 25 -32.99 2.00 -6.69
N ASN A 26 -31.85 1.34 -6.42
CA ASN A 26 -31.12 1.46 -5.15
C ASN A 26 -29.66 1.92 -5.29
N VAL A 27 -29.13 2.13 -6.50
CA VAL A 27 -27.83 2.77 -6.75
C VAL A 27 -27.79 4.20 -6.19
N HIS A 28 -28.94 4.89 -6.12
CA HIS A 28 -29.06 6.18 -5.43
C HIS A 28 -29.19 6.08 -3.90
N LYS A 29 -29.19 4.86 -3.33
CA LYS A 29 -29.34 4.63 -1.88
C LYS A 29 -28.11 4.05 -1.21
N ILE A 30 -27.04 3.76 -1.95
CA ILE A 30 -25.75 3.49 -1.34
C ILE A 30 -25.24 4.86 -0.88
N PRO A 31 -25.09 5.12 0.43
CA PRO A 31 -24.54 6.38 0.89
C PRO A 31 -23.16 6.54 0.27
N LYS A 32 -22.98 7.57 -0.56
CA LYS A 32 -21.68 7.89 -1.14
C LYS A 32 -20.83 8.47 0.01
N VAL A 33 -19.77 7.77 0.40
CA VAL A 33 -18.86 8.25 1.44
C VAL A 33 -18.09 9.42 0.85
N THR A 34 -18.32 10.62 1.39
CA THR A 34 -17.66 11.85 0.88
C THR A 34 -16.16 11.83 1.15
N PHE A 35 -15.39 12.61 0.40
CA PHE A 35 -13.95 12.76 0.65
C PHE A 35 -13.63 13.11 2.12
N GLU A 36 -14.36 14.07 2.70
CA GLU A 36 -14.17 14.48 4.10
C GLU A 36 -14.53 13.38 5.10
N GLN A 37 -15.53 12.54 4.80
CA GLN A 37 -15.86 11.38 5.63
C GLN A 37 -14.75 10.33 5.57
N GLN A 38 -14.18 10.09 4.39
CA GLN A 38 -13.05 9.18 4.22
C GLN A 38 -11.82 9.68 4.98
N LEU A 39 -11.50 10.98 4.84
CA LEU A 39 -10.39 11.61 5.55
C LEU A 39 -10.57 11.55 7.07
N THR A 40 -11.80 11.76 7.56
CA THR A 40 -12.12 11.64 8.98
C THR A 40 -11.94 10.19 9.46
N ALA A 41 -12.43 9.22 8.70
CA ALA A 41 -12.29 7.80 9.03
C ALA A 41 -10.81 7.37 9.12
N PHE A 42 -9.96 7.82 8.20
CA PHE A 42 -8.51 7.54 8.25
C PHE A 42 -7.87 8.16 9.50
N LYS A 43 -8.19 9.40 9.83
CA LYS A 43 -7.70 10.04 11.06
C LYS A 43 -8.16 9.30 12.33
N GLU A 44 -9.41 8.82 12.37
CA GLU A 44 -9.93 8.01 13.47
C GLU A 44 -9.27 6.63 13.55
N LEU A 45 -8.75 6.10 12.44
CA LEU A 45 -7.93 4.90 12.38
C LEU A 45 -6.46 5.14 12.78
N GLY A 46 -6.08 6.38 13.10
CA GLY A 46 -4.72 6.73 13.52
C GLY A 46 -3.80 7.21 12.40
N TYR A 47 -4.33 7.36 11.18
CA TYR A 47 -3.54 7.87 10.06
C TYR A 47 -3.32 9.37 10.19
N THR A 48 -2.07 9.79 10.01
CA THR A 48 -1.65 11.18 10.15
C THR A 48 -0.87 11.64 8.93
N PHE A 49 -1.02 12.92 8.59
CA PHE A 49 -0.16 13.55 7.60
C PHE A 49 1.23 13.78 8.19
N ASN A 50 2.25 13.59 7.35
CA ASN A 50 3.60 14.05 7.69
C ASN A 50 3.65 15.59 7.80
N ASN A 51 4.71 16.08 8.44
CA ASN A 51 4.90 17.52 8.59
C ASN A 51 4.85 18.23 7.23
N GLU A 52 4.16 19.37 7.16
CA GLU A 52 3.92 20.16 5.95
C GLU A 52 3.00 19.51 4.91
N ILE A 53 2.49 18.29 5.14
CA ILE A 53 1.49 17.65 4.28
C ILE A 53 0.08 17.97 4.78
N ASP A 54 -0.83 18.23 3.85
CA ASP A 54 -2.24 18.40 4.15
C ASP A 54 -3.15 17.79 3.06
N LYS A 55 -4.46 17.91 3.24
CA LYS A 55 -5.44 17.32 2.33
C LYS A 55 -5.36 17.85 0.90
N ASN A 56 -4.79 19.04 0.67
CA ASN A 56 -4.63 19.59 -0.68
C ASN A 56 -3.59 18.81 -1.47
N ASP A 57 -2.63 18.15 -0.80
CA ASP A 57 -1.68 17.26 -1.47
C ASP A 57 -2.40 16.00 -2.01
N LEU A 58 -3.36 15.46 -1.25
CA LEU A 58 -4.25 14.40 -1.75
C LEU A 58 -5.12 14.87 -2.93
N LEU A 59 -5.60 16.11 -2.86
CA LEU A 59 -6.45 16.71 -3.89
C LEU A 59 -5.67 17.14 -5.14
N TYR A 60 -4.34 17.24 -5.04
CA TYR A 60 -3.46 17.44 -6.18
C TYR A 60 -3.40 16.19 -7.07
N LEU A 61 -3.36 15.00 -6.45
CA LEU A 61 -3.33 13.72 -7.15
C LEU A 61 -4.70 13.39 -7.80
N TYR A 62 -5.78 13.54 -7.04
CA TYR A 62 -7.14 13.21 -7.48
C TYR A 62 -8.16 14.20 -6.94
N ASN A 63 -9.23 14.47 -7.68
CA ASN A 63 -10.28 15.35 -7.17
C ASN A 63 -11.23 14.59 -6.22
N GLU A 64 -12.03 15.31 -5.42
CA GLU A 64 -12.95 14.69 -4.45
C GLU A 64 -13.87 13.62 -5.07
N LYS A 65 -14.33 13.83 -6.31
CA LYS A 65 -15.26 12.90 -6.96
C LYS A 65 -14.61 11.56 -7.28
N ASP A 66 -13.31 11.54 -7.52
CA ASP A 66 -12.56 10.30 -7.77
C ASP A 66 -12.54 9.46 -6.49
N TYR A 67 -12.21 10.07 -5.34
CA TYR A 67 -12.28 9.43 -4.03
C TYR A 67 -13.67 8.92 -3.69
N GLU A 68 -14.72 9.66 -4.06
CA GLU A 68 -16.09 9.23 -3.83
C GLU A 68 -16.56 8.13 -4.79
N THR A 69 -15.84 7.91 -5.89
CA THR A 69 -16.14 6.84 -6.86
C THR A 69 -15.54 5.52 -6.41
N GLU A 70 -14.36 5.57 -5.79
CA GLU A 70 -13.68 4.40 -5.20
C GLU A 70 -13.34 4.65 -3.72
N PRO A 71 -14.36 4.70 -2.83
CA PRO A 71 -14.16 5.07 -1.44
C PRO A 71 -13.18 4.15 -0.72
N TYR A 72 -12.35 4.75 0.12
CA TYR A 72 -11.31 4.12 0.92
C TYR A 72 -10.18 3.45 0.14
N SER A 73 -10.43 2.78 -0.99
CA SER A 73 -9.36 2.19 -1.81
C SER A 73 -8.44 3.27 -2.37
N LEU A 74 -8.99 4.29 -3.04
CA LEU A 74 -8.19 5.39 -3.57
C LEU A 74 -7.57 6.22 -2.45
N MET A 75 -8.29 6.42 -1.34
CA MET A 75 -7.75 7.11 -0.16
C MET A 75 -6.55 6.36 0.43
N TYR A 76 -6.63 5.04 0.58
CA TYR A 76 -5.55 4.23 1.14
C TYR A 76 -4.33 4.22 0.23
N TYR A 77 -4.56 4.06 -1.07
CA TYR A 77 -3.54 4.18 -2.11
C TYR A 77 -2.80 5.52 -1.99
N THR A 78 -3.52 6.65 -2.04
CA THR A 78 -2.87 7.97 -1.96
C THR A 78 -2.26 8.25 -0.59
N TRP A 79 -2.69 7.59 0.47
CA TRP A 79 -2.05 7.73 1.77
C TRP A 79 -0.63 7.12 1.81
N GLY A 80 -0.39 6.11 0.98
CA GLY A 80 0.91 5.48 0.81
C GLY A 80 1.86 6.19 -0.16
N GLU A 81 1.38 7.23 -0.85
CA GLU A 81 2.10 7.92 -1.92
C GLU A 81 3.03 9.03 -1.43
N ILE A 82 3.86 9.51 -2.35
CA ILE A 82 4.66 10.74 -2.19
C ILE A 82 3.82 11.93 -2.66
N ALA A 83 3.86 13.03 -1.90
CA ALA A 83 3.27 14.27 -2.34
C ALA A 83 4.15 14.95 -3.39
N ASP A 84 3.74 14.92 -4.65
CA ASP A 84 4.43 15.55 -5.80
C ASP A 84 4.84 17.01 -5.56
N THR A 85 4.02 17.74 -4.80
CA THR A 85 4.22 19.16 -4.50
C THR A 85 5.40 19.41 -3.57
N LYS A 86 5.84 18.40 -2.81
CA LYS A 86 6.82 18.54 -1.72
C LYS A 86 7.93 17.49 -1.74
N ASP A 87 7.82 16.46 -2.56
CA ASP A 87 8.77 15.33 -2.64
C ASP A 87 8.96 14.66 -1.27
N LYS A 88 7.84 14.38 -0.60
CA LYS A 88 7.79 13.77 0.74
C LYS A 88 6.65 12.77 0.83
N PRO A 89 6.79 11.66 1.57
CA PRO A 89 5.69 10.76 1.83
C PRO A 89 4.52 11.50 2.47
N ILE A 90 3.30 11.21 2.00
CA ILE A 90 2.08 11.81 2.54
C ILE A 90 1.92 11.49 4.02
N SER A 91 2.29 10.27 4.40
CA SER A 91 2.18 9.74 5.75
C SER A 91 3.22 8.67 6.02
N ASN A 92 3.60 8.49 7.29
CA ASN A 92 4.42 7.36 7.75
C ASN A 92 3.60 6.12 8.14
N ASN A 93 2.28 6.14 7.98
CA ASN A 93 1.45 5.00 8.36
C ASN A 93 1.51 3.84 7.34
N CYS A 94 1.57 4.17 6.05
CA CYS A 94 1.58 3.18 4.98
C CYS A 94 2.48 3.63 3.82
N TRP A 95 2.66 2.73 2.87
CA TRP A 95 3.52 2.93 1.72
C TRP A 95 2.97 2.19 0.51
N HIS A 96 2.75 2.93 -0.58
CA HIS A 96 2.46 2.34 -1.87
C HIS A 96 3.76 1.95 -2.57
N PHE A 97 3.78 0.75 -3.15
CA PHE A 97 4.94 0.21 -3.83
C PHE A 97 4.52 -0.50 -5.11
N ASP A 98 5.15 -0.15 -6.23
CA ASP A 98 5.07 -0.89 -7.49
C ASP A 98 6.22 -1.89 -7.55
N TYR A 99 5.94 -3.17 -7.84
CA TYR A 99 6.97 -4.20 -7.91
C TYR A 99 7.88 -4.01 -9.13
N GLU A 100 7.39 -3.41 -10.22
CA GLU A 100 8.16 -3.09 -11.43
C GLU A 100 8.89 -1.74 -11.24
N SER A 101 9.85 -1.68 -10.31
CA SER A 101 10.53 -0.44 -9.90
C SER A 101 12.04 -0.55 -9.63
N ILE A 102 12.69 -1.66 -10.02
CA ILE A 102 14.14 -1.84 -9.85
C ILE A 102 14.89 -1.38 -11.11
N GLU A 103 15.48 -0.19 -11.07
CA GLU A 103 16.19 0.42 -12.19
C GLU A 103 17.70 0.58 -11.94
N ASN A 104 18.13 0.75 -10.69
CA ASN A 104 19.52 1.03 -10.33
C ASN A 104 19.89 0.59 -8.91
N GLU A 105 21.21 0.55 -8.63
CA GLU A 105 21.71 0.49 -7.26
C GLU A 105 21.07 1.58 -6.39
N GLY A 106 20.65 1.22 -5.18
CA GLY A 106 19.92 2.08 -4.26
C GLY A 106 18.44 1.71 -4.11
N ASP A 107 17.83 1.05 -5.09
CA ASP A 107 16.38 0.82 -5.06
C ASP A 107 15.97 -0.15 -3.94
N TYR A 108 16.77 -1.19 -3.68
CA TYR A 108 16.53 -2.06 -2.53
C TYR A 108 16.84 -1.37 -1.20
N VAL A 109 17.73 -0.38 -1.18
CA VAL A 109 17.93 0.47 0.01
C VAL A 109 16.67 1.28 0.30
N ASP A 110 16.05 1.86 -0.72
CA ASP A 110 14.83 2.65 -0.59
C ASP A 110 13.62 1.81 -0.17
N ILE A 111 13.52 0.56 -0.64
CA ILE A 111 12.53 -0.41 -0.16
C ILE A 111 12.70 -0.64 1.36
N ILE A 112 13.92 -0.98 1.81
CA ILE A 112 14.19 -1.22 3.24
C ILE A 112 13.88 0.04 4.07
N LYS A 113 14.24 1.22 3.58
CA LYS A 113 13.98 2.49 4.27
C LYS A 113 12.50 2.85 4.33
N SER A 114 11.72 2.47 3.32
CA SER A 114 10.28 2.64 3.32
C SER A 114 9.58 1.70 4.30
N LEU A 115 10.01 0.44 4.37
CA LEU A 115 9.52 -0.52 5.37
C LEU A 115 9.91 -0.11 6.80
N GLU A 116 11.13 0.40 7.00
CA GLU A 116 11.58 0.99 8.27
C GLU A 116 10.63 2.11 8.72
N ARG A 117 10.38 3.05 7.80
CA ARG A 117 9.57 4.24 8.04
C ARG A 117 8.15 3.90 8.50
N ILE A 118 7.52 2.91 7.89
CA ILE A 118 6.14 2.52 8.24
C ILE A 118 6.06 1.60 9.45
N SER A 119 7.18 1.03 9.91
CA SER A 119 7.21 0.14 11.09
C SER A 119 7.11 0.87 12.44
N ASP A 120 6.88 2.18 12.43
CA ASP A 120 6.82 3.06 13.62
C ASP A 120 8.01 2.88 14.58
N GLY A 121 9.21 2.74 14.02
CA GLY A 121 10.46 2.58 14.76
C GLY A 121 10.62 1.21 15.45
N GLN A 122 9.76 0.23 15.16
CA GLN A 122 9.91 -1.13 15.69
C GLN A 122 10.97 -1.94 14.94
N LEU A 123 11.22 -1.60 13.68
CA LEU A 123 12.37 -2.07 12.91
C LEU A 123 13.27 -0.86 12.64
N ASN A 124 14.55 -0.98 12.96
CA ASN A 124 15.54 0.08 12.75
C ASN A 124 16.74 -0.50 12.01
N PHE A 125 16.87 -0.17 10.72
CA PHE A 125 17.92 -0.71 9.87
C PHE A 125 19.08 0.28 9.75
N THR A 126 20.29 -0.22 9.92
CA THR A 126 21.52 0.56 9.79
C THR A 126 22.45 -0.08 8.77
N ASN A 127 23.36 0.70 8.20
CA ASN A 127 24.32 0.23 7.18
C ASN A 127 23.62 -0.53 6.03
N VAL A 128 22.49 -0.01 5.56
CA VAL A 128 21.74 -0.59 4.44
C VAL A 128 22.51 -0.33 3.15
N GLN A 129 22.78 -1.38 2.39
CA GLN A 129 23.50 -1.34 1.11
C GLN A 129 22.91 -2.40 0.21
N ASP A 130 22.85 -2.13 -1.08
CA ASP A 130 22.51 -3.09 -2.11
C ASP A 130 23.55 -3.08 -3.23
N ASN A 131 23.38 -4.00 -4.16
CA ASN A 131 24.10 -4.04 -5.42
C ASN A 131 23.19 -4.74 -6.43
N ILE A 132 23.03 -4.15 -7.60
CA ILE A 132 22.30 -4.72 -8.72
C ILE A 132 23.26 -4.73 -9.92
N ASP A 133 23.58 -5.92 -10.41
CA ASP A 133 24.44 -6.11 -11.57
C ASP A 133 23.60 -6.67 -12.72
N PHE A 134 23.21 -5.78 -13.62
CA PHE A 134 22.41 -6.11 -14.80
C PHE A 134 23.18 -6.95 -15.83
N ASP A 135 24.51 -6.81 -15.90
CA ASP A 135 25.32 -7.57 -16.86
C ASP A 135 25.45 -9.03 -16.44
N ASN A 136 25.50 -9.28 -15.13
CA ASN A 136 25.61 -10.63 -14.56
C ASN A 136 24.28 -11.18 -14.01
N GLU A 137 23.19 -10.42 -14.12
CA GLU A 137 21.85 -10.78 -13.63
C GLU A 137 21.86 -11.20 -12.14
N THR A 138 22.49 -10.39 -11.29
CA THR A 138 22.55 -10.64 -9.84
C THR A 138 22.13 -9.42 -9.03
N ALA A 139 21.45 -9.67 -7.91
CA ALA A 139 21.10 -8.64 -6.95
C ALA A 139 21.26 -9.14 -5.51
N TRP A 140 21.62 -8.25 -4.59
CA TRP A 140 21.60 -8.54 -3.16
C TRP A 140 21.37 -7.26 -2.36
N VAL A 141 20.84 -7.42 -1.15
CA VAL A 141 20.72 -6.35 -0.14
C VAL A 141 21.32 -6.80 1.18
N SER A 142 21.95 -5.89 1.90
CA SER A 142 22.54 -6.14 3.22
C SER A 142 22.25 -5.00 4.18
N PHE A 143 22.12 -5.33 5.46
CA PHE A 143 21.84 -4.35 6.51
C PHE A 143 22.12 -4.93 7.89
N ASN A 144 22.11 -4.05 8.89
CA ASN A 144 22.18 -4.39 10.31
C ASN A 144 20.87 -4.04 11.00
N ILE A 145 20.39 -4.92 11.88
CA ILE A 145 19.20 -4.68 12.72
C ILE A 145 19.39 -5.40 14.06
N ASN A 146 19.10 -4.71 15.16
CA ASN A 146 19.22 -5.25 16.53
C ASN A 146 20.57 -5.93 16.84
N GLY A 147 21.65 -5.46 16.22
CA GLY A 147 23.02 -5.99 16.39
C GLY A 147 23.37 -7.18 15.49
N ASP A 148 22.39 -7.75 14.78
CA ASP A 148 22.62 -8.79 13.78
C ASP A 148 22.92 -8.16 12.41
N HIS A 149 23.71 -8.87 11.59
CA HIS A 149 23.99 -8.53 10.19
C HIS A 149 23.30 -9.53 9.26
N TYR A 150 22.65 -9.01 8.22
CA TYR A 150 22.00 -9.81 7.18
C TYR A 150 22.52 -9.42 5.81
N LYS A 151 22.61 -10.42 4.94
CA LYS A 151 22.75 -10.26 3.50
C LYS A 151 21.83 -11.27 2.83
N TYR A 152 20.89 -10.76 2.04
CA TYR A 152 19.98 -11.57 1.24
C TYR A 152 20.39 -11.46 -0.22
N ASP A 153 20.68 -12.60 -0.83
CA ASP A 153 20.76 -12.71 -2.27
C ASP A 153 19.33 -12.68 -2.82
N LEU A 154 19.10 -11.88 -3.85
CA LEU A 154 17.78 -11.60 -4.40
C LEU A 154 17.69 -12.21 -5.81
N THR A 155 16.49 -12.65 -6.15
CA THR A 155 16.15 -13.07 -7.51
C THR A 155 16.18 -11.85 -8.41
N PHE A 156 17.10 -11.84 -9.37
CA PHE A 156 17.12 -10.82 -10.42
C PHE A 156 16.03 -11.13 -11.45
N ASP A 157 15.13 -10.19 -11.70
CA ASP A 157 14.10 -10.28 -12.74
C ASP A 157 13.87 -8.93 -13.41
N ASN A 158 14.84 -8.50 -14.22
CA ASN A 158 14.83 -7.20 -14.90
C ASN A 158 14.58 -6.05 -13.91
N ASP A 159 13.42 -5.40 -14.01
CA ASP A 159 12.96 -4.28 -13.20
C ASP A 159 12.00 -4.70 -12.07
N TRP A 160 11.81 -5.99 -11.83
CA TRP A 160 10.93 -6.50 -10.78
C TRP A 160 11.68 -6.71 -9.46
N ALA A 161 11.09 -6.25 -8.37
CA ALA A 161 11.57 -6.47 -7.02
C ALA A 161 11.30 -7.91 -6.55
N ASP A 162 12.29 -8.53 -5.90
CA ASP A 162 12.12 -9.88 -5.35
C ASP A 162 11.11 -9.89 -4.18
N HIS A 163 9.99 -10.58 -4.38
CA HIS A 163 8.95 -10.79 -3.37
C HIS A 163 9.48 -11.41 -2.07
N ALA A 164 10.50 -12.27 -2.15
CA ALA A 164 11.07 -12.94 -0.98
C ALA A 164 11.71 -11.94 0.00
N LEU A 165 12.12 -10.76 -0.47
CA LEU A 165 12.63 -9.72 0.42
C LEU A 165 11.59 -9.31 1.46
N PHE A 166 10.35 -9.10 1.05
CA PHE A 166 9.26 -8.65 1.92
C PHE A 166 8.94 -9.71 2.98
N GLU A 167 8.85 -10.99 2.58
CA GLU A 167 8.66 -12.12 3.49
C GLU A 167 9.81 -12.22 4.51
N ASN A 168 11.05 -12.03 4.05
CA ASN A 168 12.22 -12.03 4.92
C ASN A 168 12.16 -10.89 5.95
N ILE A 169 11.73 -9.69 5.56
CA ILE A 169 11.56 -8.56 6.49
C ILE A 169 10.41 -8.81 7.48
N GLN A 170 9.30 -9.40 7.03
CA GLN A 170 8.21 -9.82 7.93
C GLN A 170 8.70 -10.87 8.95
N ALA A 171 9.52 -11.83 8.54
CA ALA A 171 10.12 -12.79 9.46
C ALA A 171 11.02 -12.13 10.52
N LEU A 172 11.67 -10.99 10.20
CA LEU A 172 12.42 -10.21 11.19
C LEU A 172 11.51 -9.53 12.21
N ALA A 173 10.35 -9.02 11.80
CA ALA A 173 9.34 -8.49 12.71
C ALA A 173 8.94 -9.55 13.76
N GLU A 174 8.71 -10.79 13.32
CA GLU A 174 8.43 -11.91 14.21
C GLU A 174 9.62 -12.29 15.09
N LYS A 175 10.83 -12.41 14.52
CA LYS A 175 12.06 -12.73 15.25
C LYS A 175 12.31 -11.75 16.40
N TYR A 176 12.11 -10.46 16.14
CA TYR A 176 12.36 -9.40 17.12
C TYR A 176 11.14 -9.05 17.97
N ASN A 177 10.05 -9.82 17.87
CA ASN A 177 8.83 -9.66 18.65
C ASN A 177 8.27 -8.23 18.59
N THR A 178 8.20 -7.67 17.39
CA THR A 178 7.48 -6.42 17.18
C THR A 178 6.01 -6.60 17.56
N THR A 179 5.37 -5.51 17.97
CA THR A 179 3.94 -5.50 18.28
C THR A 179 3.08 -5.56 17.01
N GLY A 180 3.54 -4.90 15.94
CA GLY A 180 2.90 -4.92 14.63
C GLY A 180 3.49 -5.96 13.68
N LYS A 181 2.80 -6.17 12.56
CA LYS A 181 3.23 -6.97 11.41
C LYS A 181 2.85 -6.24 10.12
N PHE A 182 3.55 -6.53 9.04
CA PHE A 182 3.21 -5.98 7.74
C PHE A 182 1.90 -6.57 7.22
N THR A 183 1.08 -5.70 6.65
CA THR A 183 -0.12 -6.05 5.89
C THR A 183 0.04 -5.59 4.46
N VAL A 184 -0.68 -6.25 3.56
CA VAL A 184 -0.71 -5.94 2.13
C VAL A 184 -2.13 -5.74 1.65
N TYR A 185 -2.33 -4.70 0.85
CA TYR A 185 -3.50 -4.52 0.01
C TYR A 185 -3.08 -4.52 -1.45
N SER A 186 -3.45 -5.57 -2.19
CA SER A 186 -3.07 -5.73 -3.59
C SER A 186 -3.93 -4.86 -4.51
N LEU A 187 -3.24 -4.14 -5.41
CA LEU A 187 -3.81 -3.35 -6.49
C LEU A 187 -3.48 -3.98 -7.86
N GLY A 188 -3.14 -5.27 -7.89
CA GLY A 188 -2.61 -5.96 -9.07
C GLY A 188 -1.09 -5.99 -9.02
N GLN A 189 -0.43 -5.22 -9.89
CA GLN A 189 1.04 -5.17 -9.97
C GLN A 189 1.69 -4.40 -8.82
N SER A 190 0.92 -3.56 -8.12
CA SER A 190 1.39 -2.77 -6.99
C SER A 190 0.59 -3.08 -5.73
N VAL A 191 1.11 -2.64 -4.59
CA VAL A 191 0.57 -2.93 -3.26
C VAL A 191 0.63 -1.69 -2.38
N VAL A 192 -0.25 -1.64 -1.38
CA VAL A 192 -0.08 -0.75 -0.23
C VAL A 192 0.32 -1.60 0.97
N PHE A 193 1.52 -1.34 1.49
CA PHE A 193 2.01 -1.90 2.74
C PHE A 193 1.64 -1.01 3.92
N ASP A 194 1.37 -1.63 5.06
CA ASP A 194 1.15 -0.98 6.35
C ASP A 194 1.68 -1.89 7.47
N PHE A 195 1.87 -1.37 8.67
CA PHE A 195 2.38 -2.11 9.81
C PHE A 195 1.40 -2.04 10.97
N MET A 196 0.59 -3.09 11.14
CA MET A 196 -0.56 -3.09 12.03
C MET A 196 -0.45 -4.16 13.11
N THR A 197 -1.02 -3.88 14.28
CA THR A 197 -1.44 -4.91 15.23
C THR A 197 -2.72 -5.59 14.75
N GLU A 198 -3.06 -6.75 15.32
CA GLU A 198 -4.32 -7.44 15.03
C GLU A 198 -5.54 -6.54 15.29
N ALA A 199 -5.52 -5.76 16.37
CA ALA A 199 -6.63 -4.86 16.70
C ALA A 199 -6.81 -3.74 15.66
N GLU A 200 -5.70 -3.18 15.18
CA GLU A 200 -5.71 -2.15 14.13
C GLU A 200 -6.21 -2.71 12.81
N LEU A 201 -5.72 -3.87 12.37
CA LEU A 201 -6.19 -4.51 11.13
C LEU A 201 -7.69 -4.80 11.17
N GLN A 202 -8.20 -5.37 12.27
CA GLN A 202 -9.63 -5.67 12.42
C GLN A 202 -10.48 -4.39 12.39
N GLN A 203 -10.01 -3.32 13.03
CA GLN A 203 -10.71 -2.04 13.04
C GLN A 203 -10.64 -1.36 11.66
N PHE A 204 -9.50 -1.42 10.98
CA PHE A 204 -9.31 -0.92 9.61
C PHE A 204 -10.30 -1.61 8.65
N LYS A 205 -10.28 -2.95 8.58
CA LYS A 205 -11.22 -3.74 7.75
C LYS A 205 -12.67 -3.43 8.08
N LYS A 206 -13.00 -3.24 9.36
CA LYS A 206 -14.36 -2.91 9.78
C LYS A 206 -14.82 -1.55 9.24
N VAL A 207 -13.95 -0.54 9.22
CA VAL A 207 -14.27 0.82 8.76
C VAL A 207 -14.27 0.91 7.24
N THR A 208 -13.20 0.44 6.60
CA THR A 208 -12.94 0.66 5.17
C THR A 208 -13.57 -0.42 4.28
N LYS A 209 -13.84 -1.61 4.84
CA LYS A 209 -14.26 -2.81 4.10
C LYS A 209 -13.24 -3.30 3.06
N LEU A 210 -12.01 -2.77 3.09
CA LEU A 210 -10.90 -3.26 2.28
C LEU A 210 -10.40 -4.60 2.83
N ASP A 211 -9.95 -5.47 1.94
CA ASP A 211 -9.46 -6.80 2.30
C ASP A 211 -7.93 -6.81 2.32
N LEU A 212 -7.37 -6.33 3.42
CA LEU A 212 -5.92 -6.38 3.69
C LEU A 212 -5.53 -7.77 4.19
N GLU A 213 -4.43 -8.32 3.73
CA GLU A 213 -3.91 -9.59 4.24
C GLU A 213 -2.66 -9.35 5.07
N TRP A 214 -2.36 -10.25 6.00
CA TRP A 214 -1.00 -10.30 6.56
C TRP A 214 -0.05 -10.68 5.44
N LEU A 215 1.12 -10.04 5.41
CA LEU A 215 2.22 -10.46 4.53
C LEU A 215 2.75 -11.83 4.95
#